data_AF-A0AA45W4A5-F1
#
_entry.id   AF-A0AA45W4A5-F1
#
_cell.length_a   1.000
_cell.length_b   1.000
_cell.length_c   1.000
_cell.angle_alpha   90.00
_cell.angle_beta   90.00
_cell.angle_gamma   90.00
#
_symmetry.space_group_name_H-M   'P 1'
#
loop_
_entity.id
_entity.type
_entity.pdbx_description
1 polymer ?
#
loop_
_entity_poly.entity_id
_entity_poly.type
_entity_poly.pdbx_seq_one_letter_code
_entity_poly.pdbx_strand_id
1 'polypeptide(L)' 'MAVIAQAQNAAAETGLRGRLLNAVQRMQENRARRAVYRQTLRELNALTTRDLDDLGINRSMITRLAHEAAYGK' A
#
# COMPACT_ATOMS: atom_id res chain seq x y z
N MET A 1 47.60 -13.42 9.95
CA MET A 1 46.39 -12.97 10.69
C MET A 1 45.68 -11.85 9.92
N ALA A 2 45.15 -12.09 8.71
CA ALA A 2 44.50 -11.04 7.90
C ALA A 2 43.23 -11.49 7.13
N VAL A 3 42.72 -12.70 7.39
CA VAL A 3 41.59 -13.27 6.62
C VAL A 3 40.21 -12.98 7.25
N ILE A 4 40.16 -12.48 8.50
CA ILE A 4 38.89 -12.32 9.24
C ILE A 4 38.16 -10.99 8.94
N ALA A 5 38.82 -10.00 8.33
CA ALA A 5 38.23 -8.69 8.08
C ALA A 5 37.24 -8.65 6.90
N GLN A 6 37.31 -9.59 5.95
CA GLN A 6 36.54 -9.54 4.70
C GLN A 6 35.08 -10.01 4.85
N ALA A 7 34.80 -10.89 5.82
CA ALA A 7 33.48 -11.48 6.03
C ALA A 7 32.44 -10.48 6.60
N GLN A 8 32.89 -9.48 7.35
CA GLN A 8 32.02 -8.47 7.97
C GLN A 8 31.41 -7.52 6.92
N ASN A 9 32.18 -7.18 5.88
CA ASN A 9 31.76 -6.27 4.81
C ASN A 9 30.73 -6.94 3.87
N ALA A 10 30.89 -8.23 3.57
CA ALA A 10 29.94 -8.97 2.74
C ALA A 10 28.56 -9.14 3.41
N ALA A 11 28.54 -9.36 4.72
CA ALA A 11 27.30 -9.45 5.49
C ALA A 11 26.55 -8.10 5.58
N ALA A 12 27.29 -6.99 5.71
CA ALA A 12 26.72 -5.64 5.72
C ALA A 12 26.13 -5.22 4.37
N GLU A 13 26.82 -5.51 3.25
CA GLU A 13 26.30 -5.25 1.90
C GLU A 13 25.08 -6.11 1.58
N THR A 14 25.09 -7.39 1.98
CA THR A 14 23.95 -8.30 1.81
C THR A 14 22.75 -7.83 2.66
N GLY A 15 23.00 -7.32 3.87
CA GLY A 15 21.98 -6.76 4.75
C GLY A 15 21.38 -5.44 4.24
N LEU A 16 22.19 -4.52 3.72
CA LEU A 16 21.73 -3.25 3.15
C LEU A 16 20.94 -3.46 1.86
N ARG A 17 21.44 -4.30 0.95
CA ARG A 17 20.71 -4.69 -0.28
C ARG A 17 19.39 -5.37 0.06
N GLY A 18 19.37 -6.30 1.01
CA GLY A 18 18.13 -6.94 1.48
C GLY A 18 17.13 -5.94 2.06
N ARG A 19 17.59 -4.96 2.84
CA ARG A 19 16.73 -3.87 3.37
C ARG A 19 16.17 -2.98 2.26
N LEU A 20 16.98 -2.62 1.27
CA LEU A 20 16.53 -1.83 0.12
C LEU A 20 15.47 -2.57 -0.70
N LEU A 21 15.69 -3.85 -1.00
CA LEU A 21 14.69 -4.66 -1.72
C LEU A 21 13.38 -4.75 -0.94
N ASN A 22 13.44 -5.01 0.37
CA ASN A 22 12.27 -5.03 1.23
C ASN A 22 11.56 -3.67 1.30
N ALA A 23 12.30 -2.57 1.33
CA ALA A 23 11.73 -1.22 1.32
C ALA A 23 11.00 -0.91 0.00
N VAL A 24 11.60 -1.30 -1.14
CA VAL A 24 10.97 -1.14 -2.46
C VAL A 24 9.69 -1.97 -2.56
N GLN A 25 9.70 -3.23 -2.09
CA GLN A 25 8.50 -4.07 -2.08
C GLN A 25 7.37 -3.44 -1.25
N ARG A 26 7.67 -3.00 -0.03
CA ARG A 26 6.69 -2.30 0.83
C ARG A 26 6.18 -1.01 0.19
N MET A 27 7.04 -0.26 -0.49
CA MET A 27 6.65 0.95 -1.21
C MET A 27 5.70 0.63 -2.36
N GLN A 28 5.99 -0.42 -3.14
CA GLN A 28 5.14 -0.88 -4.24
C GLN A 28 3.76 -1.29 -3.74
N GLU A 29 3.70 -2.11 -2.68
CA GLU A 29 2.43 -2.49 -2.07
C GLU A 29 1.64 -1.28 -1.56
N ASN A 30 2.31 -0.34 -0.89
CA ASN A 30 1.67 0.87 -0.37
C ASN A 30 1.14 1.75 -1.50
N ARG A 31 1.86 1.83 -2.63
CA ARG A 31 1.38 2.53 -3.83
C ARG A 31 0.16 1.85 -4.43
N ALA A 32 0.15 0.53 -4.52
CA ALA A 32 -0.99 -0.23 -5.01
C ALA A 32 -2.22 0.01 -4.13
N ARG A 33 -2.09 -0.12 -2.80
CA ARG A 33 -3.17 0.19 -1.84
C ARG A 33 -3.68 1.63 -1.99
N ARG A 34 -2.76 2.60 -2.10
CA ARG A 34 -3.13 4.03 -2.30
C ARG A 34 -3.85 4.25 -3.63
N ALA A 35 -3.50 3.53 -4.68
CA ALA A 35 -4.16 3.61 -5.97
C ALA A 35 -5.61 3.11 -5.87
N VAL A 36 -5.83 1.95 -5.26
CA VAL A 36 -7.17 1.39 -5.00
C VAL A 36 -8.01 2.38 -4.21
N TYR A 37 -7.50 2.91 -3.09
CA TYR A 37 -8.21 3.90 -2.26
C TYR A 37 -8.71 5.10 -3.08
N ARG A 38 -7.81 5.70 -3.87
CA ARG A 38 -8.13 6.89 -4.66
C ARG A 38 -9.09 6.58 -5.80
N GLN A 39 -8.98 5.39 -6.39
CA GLN A 39 -9.88 4.92 -7.42
C GLN A 39 -11.29 4.74 -6.85
N THR A 40 -11.44 3.95 -5.79
CA THR A 40 -12.73 3.70 -5.13
C THR A 40 -13.37 5.00 -4.65
N LEU A 41 -12.60 5.91 -4.05
CA LEU A 41 -13.10 7.23 -3.68
C LEU A 41 -13.65 8.00 -4.89
N ARG A 42 -12.93 8.01 -6.01
CA ARG A 42 -13.35 8.75 -7.20
C ARG A 42 -14.63 8.15 -7.78
N GLU A 43 -14.68 6.84 -7.89
CA GLU A 43 -15.83 6.11 -8.43
C GLU A 43 -17.08 6.34 -7.57
N LEU A 44 -16.98 6.14 -6.25
CA LEU A 44 -18.11 6.35 -5.35
C LEU A 44 -18.55 7.82 -5.26
N ASN A 45 -17.63 8.78 -5.35
CA ASN A 45 -18.00 10.20 -5.37
C ASN A 45 -18.64 10.63 -6.70
N ALA A 46 -18.34 9.93 -7.79
CA ALA A 46 -18.95 10.19 -9.10
C ALA A 46 -20.40 9.68 -9.19
N LEU A 47 -20.79 8.75 -8.31
CA LEU A 47 -22.17 8.27 -8.22
C LEU A 47 -23.13 9.35 -7.71
N THR A 48 -24.36 9.30 -8.22
CA THR A 48 -25.43 10.18 -7.75
C THR A 48 -25.95 9.70 -6.39
N THR A 49 -26.69 10.57 -5.69
CA THR A 49 -27.32 10.17 -4.41
C THR A 49 -28.26 8.99 -4.60
N ARG A 50 -28.99 8.92 -5.72
CA ARG A 50 -29.88 7.79 -6.03
C ARG A 50 -29.10 6.49 -6.24
N ASP A 51 -28.01 6.53 -7.02
CA ASP A 51 -27.19 5.33 -7.25
C ASP A 51 -26.59 4.82 -5.92
N LEU A 52 -26.18 5.75 -5.05
CA LEU A 52 -25.69 5.41 -3.71
C LEU A 52 -26.79 4.81 -2.82
N ASP A 53 -28.00 5.38 -2.84
CA ASP A 53 -29.15 4.88 -2.09
C ASP A 53 -29.60 3.50 -2.59
N ASP A 54 -29.58 3.25 -3.90
CA ASP A 54 -29.88 1.95 -4.51
C ASP A 54 -28.87 0.88 -4.07
N LEU A 55 -27.62 1.27 -3.81
CA LEU A 55 -26.57 0.41 -3.25
C LEU A 55 -26.62 0.32 -1.71
N GLY A 56 -27.47 1.10 -1.05
CA GLY A 56 -27.54 1.19 0.41
C GLY A 56 -26.32 1.87 1.05
N ILE A 57 -25.61 2.73 0.31
CA ILE A 57 -24.40 3.41 0.75
C ILE A 57 -24.71 4.88 1.06
N ASN A 58 -24.43 5.33 2.28
CA ASN A 58 -24.49 6.76 2.58
C ASN A 58 -23.19 7.48 2.15
N ARG A 59 -23.27 8.75 1.71
CA ARG A 59 -22.08 9.55 1.35
C ARG A 59 -21.00 9.60 2.44
N SER A 60 -21.39 9.60 3.72
CA SER A 60 -20.44 9.54 4.85
C SER A 60 -19.64 8.24 4.90
N MET A 61 -20.15 7.15 4.34
CA MET A 61 -19.49 5.84 4.31
C MET A 61 -18.43 5.72 3.23
N ILE A 62 -18.45 6.59 2.21
CA ILE A 62 -17.55 6.52 1.05
C ILE A 62 -16.07 6.43 1.47
N THR A 63 -15.65 7.26 2.43
CA THR A 63 -14.28 7.25 2.94
C THR A 63 -13.93 5.94 3.65
N ARG A 64 -14.87 5.39 4.43
CA ARG A 64 -14.70 4.11 5.13
C ARG A 64 -14.60 2.95 4.13
N LEU A 65 -15.51 2.89 3.16
CA LEU A 65 -15.54 1.88 2.10
C LEU A 65 -14.28 1.92 1.24
N ALA A 66 -13.83 3.11 0.83
CA ALA A 66 -12.59 3.23 0.07
C ALA A 66 -11.37 2.77 0.89
N HIS A 67 -11.35 3.06 2.20
CA HIS A 67 -10.31 2.58 3.09
C HIS A 67 -10.36 1.05 3.24
N GLU A 68 -11.54 0.48 3.40
CA GLU A 68 -11.77 -0.97 3.48
C GLU A 68 -11.36 -1.68 2.19
N ALA A 69 -11.70 -1.13 1.01
CA ALA A 69 -11.27 -1.69 -0.27
C ALA A 69 -9.74 -1.68 -0.46
N ALA A 70 -9.05 -0.69 0.10
CA ALA A 70 -7.61 -0.51 -0.08
C ALA A 70 -6.75 -1.20 0.98
N TYR A 71 -7.26 -1.31 2.21
CA TYR A 71 -6.51 -1.74 3.39
C TYR A 71 -7.18 -2.87 4.18
N GLY A 72 -8.45 -3.17 3.88
CA GLY A 72 -9.14 -4.33 4.43
C GLY A 72 -8.45 -5.61 3.97
N LYS A 73 -8.10 -6.46 4.93
CA LYS A 73 -7.64 -7.82 4.68
C LYS A 73 -8.82 -8.76 4.70
#